data_AF-A0A0M4QFH6-F1
#
_entry.id   AF-A0A0M4QFH6-F1
#
_cell.length_a   1.000
_cell.length_b   1.000
_cell.length_c   1.000
_cell.angle_alpha   90.00
_cell.angle_beta   90.00
_cell.angle_gamma   90.00
#
_symmetry.space_group_name_H-M   'P 1'
#
loop_
_entity.id
_entity.type
_entity.pdbx_description
1 polymer ?
#
loop_
_entity_poly.entity_id
_entity_poly.type
_entity_poly.pdbx_seq_one_letter_code
_entity_poly.pdbx_strand_id
1 'polypeptide(L)'
;MLELPAQAVLPHALSSRSAGAPIALPAPRQVAGVPVPTGFDDTPEGAIAQAVELTRTGAAGMDPQVWAQAYTSLAEPGAAAADQTPAARDMVGFRRAANLPRTGPREGMTISWAPTSAMIKGSTDDGRYTVVCVLGELVTDYKGRVASGGWGNCLPLRRMGEQWRVASGPAAWVAPAAWPGSDEAIAAGYRDITR
;
A
#
# COMPACT_ATOMS: atom_id res chain seq x y z
N MET A 1 -6.23 -1.91 -16.77
CA MET A 1 -5.00 -1.63 -15.98
C MET A 1 -3.88 -2.41 -16.62
N LEU A 2 -2.64 -1.91 -16.60
CA LEU A 2 -1.52 -2.68 -17.14
C LEU A 2 -1.35 -3.96 -16.31
N GLU A 3 -1.47 -5.12 -16.96
CA GLU A 3 -1.14 -6.40 -16.35
C GLU A 3 0.37 -6.63 -16.52
N LEU A 4 1.02 -6.92 -15.41
CA LEU A 4 2.45 -7.21 -15.37
C LEU A 4 2.66 -8.70 -15.15
N PRO A 5 3.70 -9.30 -15.76
CA PRO A 5 3.98 -10.69 -15.53
C PRO A 5 4.47 -10.91 -14.09
N ALA A 6 4.25 -12.10 -13.53
CA ALA A 6 4.52 -12.36 -12.11
C ALA A 6 5.98 -12.09 -11.70
N GLN A 7 6.94 -12.32 -12.59
CA GLN A 7 8.36 -12.04 -12.32
C GLN A 7 8.71 -10.55 -12.21
N ALA A 8 7.83 -9.64 -12.66
CA ALA A 8 8.08 -8.20 -12.59
C ALA A 8 8.24 -7.71 -11.15
N VAL A 9 7.75 -8.45 -10.16
CA VAL A 9 7.89 -8.11 -8.73
C VAL A 9 9.27 -8.44 -8.15
N LEU A 10 10.07 -9.27 -8.82
CA LEU A 10 11.35 -9.73 -8.28
C LEU A 10 12.43 -8.66 -8.46
N PRO A 11 13.44 -8.59 -7.58
CA PRO A 11 14.56 -7.67 -7.73
C PRO A 11 15.25 -7.80 -9.10
N HIS A 12 15.34 -6.68 -9.82
CA HIS A 12 16.05 -6.58 -11.09
C HIS A 12 16.48 -5.13 -11.38
N ALA A 13 16.98 -4.87 -12.59
CA ALA A 13 17.53 -3.58 -12.98
C ALA A 13 16.54 -2.42 -12.75
N LEU A 14 17.04 -1.34 -12.14
CA LEU A 14 16.29 -0.10 -12.01
C LEU A 14 16.26 0.63 -13.35
N SER A 15 15.18 1.36 -13.60
CA SER A 15 15.03 2.14 -14.81
C SER A 15 15.98 3.35 -14.82
N SER A 16 16.41 3.73 -16.03
CA SER A 16 17.04 5.02 -16.29
C SER A 16 16.06 6.06 -16.85
N ARG A 17 14.79 5.69 -17.06
CA ARG A 17 13.74 6.59 -17.52
C ARG A 17 13.26 7.48 -16.37
N SER A 18 12.86 8.71 -16.70
CA SER A 18 12.17 9.56 -15.74
C SER A 18 10.72 9.14 -15.61
N ALA A 19 10.25 8.93 -14.37
CA ALA A 19 8.83 8.79 -14.05
C ALA A 19 8.12 10.15 -13.92
N GLY A 20 8.85 11.26 -14.08
CA GLY A 20 8.43 12.60 -13.68
C GLY A 20 9.01 13.01 -12.33
N ALA A 21 8.69 14.22 -11.86
CA ALA A 21 9.14 14.68 -10.55
C ALA A 21 8.63 13.77 -9.42
N PRO A 22 9.39 13.54 -8.33
CA PRO A 22 8.88 12.83 -7.17
C PRO A 22 7.67 13.51 -6.53
N ILE A 23 6.83 12.72 -5.86
CA ILE A 23 5.66 13.18 -5.11
C ILE A 23 6.10 13.43 -3.66
N ALA A 24 6.12 14.69 -3.23
CA ALA A 24 6.43 15.03 -1.85
C ALA A 24 5.23 14.75 -0.94
N LEU A 25 5.40 13.86 0.03
CA LEU A 25 4.33 13.46 0.95
C LEU A 25 4.34 14.35 2.19
N PRO A 26 3.19 14.94 2.57
CA PRO A 26 3.08 15.69 3.82
C PRO A 26 3.28 14.78 5.03
N ALA A 27 3.77 15.34 6.13
CA ALA A 27 3.83 14.66 7.42
C ALA A 27 2.43 14.53 8.06
N PRO A 28 2.15 13.44 8.81
CA PRO A 28 0.89 13.30 9.54
C PRO A 28 0.81 14.32 10.69
N ARG A 29 -0.38 14.87 10.93
CA ARG A 29 -0.66 15.72 12.10
C ARG A 29 -0.95 14.90 13.35
N GLN A 30 -1.48 13.69 13.19
CA GLN A 30 -1.86 12.81 14.30
C GLN A 30 -1.13 11.48 14.17
N VAL A 31 -0.20 11.22 15.10
CA VAL A 31 0.60 9.98 15.16
C VAL A 31 0.38 9.18 16.44
N ALA A 32 -0.16 9.81 17.48
CA ALA A 32 -0.37 9.20 18.80
C ALA A 32 -1.86 8.95 19.06
N GLY A 33 -2.15 7.86 19.78
CA GLY A 33 -3.53 7.47 20.14
C GLY A 33 -4.39 6.99 18.97
N VAL A 34 -3.78 6.71 17.81
CA VAL A 34 -4.45 6.19 16.61
C VAL A 34 -3.72 4.95 16.09
N PRO A 35 -4.43 3.93 15.54
CA PRO A 35 -3.78 2.75 14.98
C PRO A 35 -2.95 3.05 13.73
N VAL A 36 -3.36 4.05 12.94
CA VAL A 36 -2.68 4.49 11.72
C VAL A 36 -2.51 6.01 11.81
N PRO A 37 -1.34 6.59 11.46
CA PRO A 37 -1.18 8.04 11.39
C PRO A 37 -2.16 8.70 10.41
N THR A 38 -2.67 9.88 10.78
CA THR A 38 -3.70 10.62 10.02
C THR A 38 -3.49 12.14 10.07
N GLY A 39 -4.48 12.89 9.56
CA GLY A 39 -4.52 14.35 9.61
C GLY A 39 -3.81 15.04 8.45
N PHE A 40 -3.65 14.33 7.33
CA PHE A 40 -3.09 14.90 6.10
C PHE A 40 -4.01 15.94 5.47
N ASP A 41 -3.41 16.85 4.68
CA ASP A 41 -4.13 17.89 3.95
C ASP A 41 -5.11 17.35 2.93
N ASP A 42 -6.10 18.17 2.58
CA ASP A 42 -7.07 17.89 1.51
C ASP A 42 -6.42 18.10 0.13
N THR A 43 -5.40 17.29 -0.16
CA THR A 43 -4.67 17.27 -1.41
C THR A 43 -4.47 15.84 -1.89
N PRO A 44 -4.20 15.63 -3.19
CA PRO A 44 -3.85 14.30 -3.69
C PRO A 44 -2.64 13.68 -2.98
N GLU A 45 -1.64 14.49 -2.64
CA GLU A 45 -0.47 14.08 -1.85
C GLU A 45 -0.87 13.63 -0.45
N GLY A 46 -1.83 14.30 0.18
CA GLY A 46 -2.39 13.89 1.47
C GLY A 46 -3.15 12.56 1.41
N ALA A 47 -3.90 12.32 0.32
CA ALA A 47 -4.52 11.02 0.07
C ALA A 47 -3.47 9.91 -0.11
N ILE A 48 -2.42 10.16 -0.91
CA ILE A 48 -1.30 9.22 -1.06
C ILE A 48 -0.62 8.95 0.29
N ALA A 49 -0.33 9.99 1.07
CA ALA A 49 0.29 9.84 2.38
C ALA A 49 -0.56 8.99 3.33
N GLN A 50 -1.88 9.18 3.32
CA GLN A 50 -2.79 8.33 4.10
C GLN A 50 -2.76 6.85 3.65
N ALA A 51 -2.74 6.59 2.34
CA ALA A 51 -2.63 5.24 1.81
C ALA A 51 -1.29 4.58 2.14
N VAL A 52 -0.19 5.35 2.13
CA VAL A 52 1.13 4.86 2.54
C VAL A 52 1.12 4.45 4.00
N GLU A 53 0.59 5.28 4.90
CA GLU A 53 0.58 4.96 6.33
C GLU A 53 -0.34 3.77 6.67
N LEU A 54 -1.52 3.69 6.02
CA LEU A 54 -2.39 2.52 6.15
C LEU A 54 -1.71 1.25 5.64
N THR A 55 -1.08 1.31 4.47
CA THR A 55 -0.42 0.15 3.86
C THR A 55 0.79 -0.29 4.67
N ARG A 56 1.63 0.65 5.12
CA ARG A 56 2.78 0.37 5.99
C ARG A 56 2.37 -0.31 7.30
N THR A 57 1.35 0.23 7.96
CA THR A 57 0.85 -0.33 9.23
C THR A 57 0.24 -1.71 8.99
N GLY A 58 -0.65 -1.82 8.00
CA GLY A 58 -1.39 -3.05 7.74
C GLY A 58 -0.56 -4.18 7.12
N ALA A 59 0.57 -3.89 6.47
CA ALA A 59 1.46 -4.88 5.88
C ALA A 59 2.46 -5.49 6.87
N ALA A 60 2.49 -5.04 8.13
CA ALA A 60 3.39 -5.60 9.13
C ALA A 60 3.15 -7.11 9.30
N GLY A 61 4.21 -7.91 9.15
CA GLY A 61 4.10 -9.37 9.19
C GLY A 61 3.37 -10.00 7.99
N MET A 62 2.94 -9.20 7.00
CA MET A 62 1.95 -9.60 5.99
C MET A 62 0.79 -10.38 6.61
N ASP A 63 0.33 -9.93 7.78
CA ASP A 63 -0.67 -10.62 8.60
C ASP A 63 -2.07 -10.07 8.30
N PRO A 64 -3.01 -10.90 7.79
CA PRO A 64 -4.38 -10.46 7.52
C PRO A 64 -5.10 -9.86 8.74
N GLN A 65 -4.74 -10.27 9.97
CA GLN A 65 -5.33 -9.71 11.19
C GLN A 65 -4.85 -8.28 11.45
N VAL A 66 -3.55 -8.00 11.21
CA VAL A 66 -2.98 -6.66 11.35
C VAL A 66 -3.57 -5.72 10.29
N TRP A 67 -3.69 -6.21 9.05
CA TRP A 67 -4.39 -5.49 7.99
C TRP A 67 -5.83 -5.15 8.37
N ALA A 68 -6.59 -6.12 8.90
CA ALA A 68 -7.98 -5.88 9.30
C ALA A 68 -8.10 -4.79 10.35
N GLN A 69 -7.22 -4.79 11.37
CA GLN A 69 -7.22 -3.75 12.41
C GLN A 69 -6.92 -2.36 11.84
N ALA A 70 -5.86 -2.24 11.02
CA ALA A 70 -5.47 -0.98 10.41
C ALA A 70 -6.55 -0.46 9.44
N TYR A 71 -7.05 -1.32 8.55
CA TYR A 71 -8.07 -0.99 7.56
C TYR A 71 -9.37 -0.53 8.20
N THR A 72 -9.91 -1.29 9.15
CA THR A 72 -11.17 -0.95 9.82
C THR A 72 -11.08 0.35 10.62
N SER A 73 -9.90 0.72 11.12
CA SER A 73 -9.71 2.00 11.84
C SER A 73 -9.87 3.24 10.94
N LEU A 74 -9.71 3.08 9.62
CA LEU A 74 -9.78 4.16 8.63
C LEU A 74 -10.91 4.00 7.61
N ALA A 75 -11.63 2.88 7.62
CA ALA A 75 -12.70 2.61 6.68
C ALA A 75 -13.99 3.36 7.05
N GLU A 76 -14.70 3.85 6.04
CA GLU A 76 -16.06 4.32 6.20
C GLU A 76 -17.02 3.16 6.51
N PRO A 77 -18.13 3.43 7.23
CA PRO A 77 -19.26 2.52 7.23
C PRO A 77 -19.70 2.17 5.80
N GLY A 78 -19.81 0.88 5.49
CA GLY A 78 -20.17 0.40 4.14
C GLY A 78 -19.00 0.29 3.16
N ALA A 79 -17.74 0.50 3.60
CA ALA A 79 -16.58 0.04 2.85
C ALA A 79 -16.53 -1.49 2.79
N ALA A 80 -15.82 -2.01 1.78
CA ALA A 80 -15.58 -3.45 1.67
C ALA A 80 -15.00 -4.00 2.98
N ALA A 81 -15.43 -5.21 3.37
CA ALA A 81 -14.87 -5.86 4.54
C ALA A 81 -13.35 -6.08 4.35
N ALA A 82 -12.57 -5.93 5.42
CA ALA A 82 -11.12 -5.93 5.31
C ALA A 82 -10.56 -7.25 4.72
N ASP A 83 -11.21 -8.38 4.99
CA ASP A 83 -10.87 -9.71 4.49
C ASP A 83 -11.24 -9.93 3.01
N GLN A 84 -12.07 -9.06 2.44
CA GLN A 84 -12.47 -9.08 1.04
C GLN A 84 -11.60 -8.17 0.17
N THR A 85 -10.68 -7.39 0.77
CA THR A 85 -9.79 -6.53 0.00
C THR A 85 -8.77 -7.36 -0.79
N PRO A 86 -8.28 -6.86 -1.94
CA PRO A 86 -7.15 -7.47 -2.62
C PRO A 86 -5.93 -7.67 -1.72
N ALA A 87 -5.58 -6.68 -0.90
CA ALA A 87 -4.44 -6.76 0.03
C ALA A 87 -4.57 -7.93 1.03
N ALA A 88 -5.75 -8.16 1.60
CA ALA A 88 -5.96 -9.30 2.50
C ALA A 88 -5.80 -10.65 1.77
N ARG A 89 -6.27 -10.74 0.52
CA ARG A 89 -6.10 -11.93 -0.31
C ARG A 89 -4.63 -12.18 -0.64
N ASP A 90 -3.87 -11.13 -0.95
CA ASP A 90 -2.42 -11.22 -1.17
C ASP A 90 -1.70 -11.73 0.09
N MET A 91 -2.05 -11.21 1.27
CA MET A 91 -1.47 -11.65 2.55
C MET A 91 -1.77 -13.12 2.84
N VAL A 92 -3.02 -13.56 2.64
CA VAL A 92 -3.39 -14.98 2.78
C VAL A 92 -2.58 -15.85 1.80
N GLY A 93 -2.47 -15.43 0.55
CA GLY A 93 -1.70 -16.12 -0.49
C GLY A 93 -0.21 -16.21 -0.15
N PHE A 94 0.38 -15.09 0.25
CA PHE A 94 1.77 -14.98 0.68
C PHE A 94 2.06 -15.92 1.85
N ARG A 95 1.25 -15.88 2.91
CA ARG A 95 1.45 -16.71 4.10
C ARG A 95 1.29 -18.20 3.80
N ARG A 96 0.33 -18.56 2.93
CA ARG A 96 0.18 -19.93 2.45
C ARG A 96 1.41 -20.39 1.67
N ALA A 97 1.91 -19.58 0.72
CA ALA A 97 3.07 -19.92 -0.09
C ALA A 97 4.36 -20.04 0.75
N ALA A 98 4.50 -19.21 1.79
CA ALA A 98 5.62 -19.23 2.73
C ALA A 98 5.46 -20.26 3.87
N ASN A 99 4.41 -21.07 3.86
CA ASN A 99 4.08 -22.05 4.91
C ASN A 99 4.11 -21.42 6.33
N LEU A 100 3.47 -20.25 6.45
CA LEU A 100 3.29 -19.54 7.71
C LEU A 100 1.94 -19.87 8.35
N PRO A 101 1.82 -19.75 9.69
CA PRO A 101 0.52 -19.75 10.36
C PRO A 101 -0.40 -18.71 9.72
N ARG A 102 -1.73 -18.90 9.73
CA ARG A 102 -2.67 -17.98 9.06
C ARG A 102 -2.56 -16.53 9.56
N THR A 103 -2.29 -16.36 10.85
CA THR A 103 -2.08 -15.07 11.52
C THR A 103 -0.99 -15.23 12.59
N GLY A 104 -0.53 -14.14 13.15
CA GLY A 104 0.44 -14.08 14.23
C GLY A 104 1.90 -14.11 13.76
N PRO A 105 2.84 -13.82 14.68
CA PRO A 105 4.26 -13.83 14.39
C PRO A 105 4.78 -15.25 14.17
N ARG A 106 5.93 -15.35 13.51
CA ARG A 106 6.77 -16.54 13.47
C ARG A 106 8.11 -16.20 14.10
N GLU A 107 8.55 -17.01 15.05
CA GLU A 107 9.82 -16.76 15.74
C GLU A 107 11.00 -16.70 14.78
N GLY A 108 11.86 -15.68 14.95
CA GLY A 108 13.02 -15.43 14.09
C GLY A 108 12.68 -14.97 12.67
N MET A 109 11.43 -14.56 12.42
CA MET A 109 10.99 -13.98 11.15
C MET A 109 10.61 -12.50 11.32
N THR A 110 11.06 -11.66 10.41
CA THR A 110 10.55 -10.30 10.23
C THR A 110 10.03 -10.12 8.82
N ILE A 111 8.95 -9.36 8.69
CA ILE A 111 8.37 -9.00 7.39
C ILE A 111 7.95 -7.53 7.48
N SER A 112 8.52 -6.71 6.61
CA SER A 112 8.31 -5.26 6.59
C SER A 112 8.10 -4.77 5.17
N TRP A 113 7.36 -3.68 5.03
CA TRP A 113 7.15 -3.02 3.75
C TRP A 113 7.60 -1.56 3.81
N ALA A 114 8.47 -1.18 2.88
CA ALA A 114 8.99 0.17 2.75
C ALA A 114 8.37 0.84 1.51
N PRO A 115 7.64 1.96 1.65
CA PRO A 115 7.01 2.63 0.52
C PRO A 115 8.07 3.32 -0.35
N THR A 116 7.90 3.24 -1.67
CA THR A 116 8.88 3.76 -2.64
C THR A 116 8.24 4.71 -3.65
N SER A 117 7.00 4.42 -4.06
CA SER A 117 6.36 5.13 -5.14
C SER A 117 4.84 5.06 -5.03
N ALA A 118 4.16 5.95 -5.73
CA ALA A 118 2.71 6.02 -5.75
C ALA A 118 2.18 6.49 -7.11
N MET A 119 0.89 6.27 -7.32
CA MET A 119 0.15 6.82 -8.46
C MET A 119 -1.30 7.12 -8.07
N ILE A 120 -1.89 8.08 -8.76
CA ILE A 120 -3.32 8.36 -8.72
C ILE A 120 -3.94 7.74 -9.97
N LYS A 121 -4.90 6.83 -9.79
CA LYS A 121 -5.64 6.23 -10.91
C LYS A 121 -6.72 7.15 -11.45
N GLY A 122 -7.25 8.00 -10.60
CA GLY A 122 -8.29 8.96 -10.92
C GLY A 122 -8.87 9.58 -9.66
N SER A 123 -9.49 10.74 -9.85
CA SER A 123 -10.15 11.52 -8.81
C SER A 123 -11.50 12.02 -9.30
N THR A 124 -12.46 12.10 -8.40
CA THR A 124 -13.81 12.68 -8.61
C THR A 124 -14.19 13.52 -7.40
N ASP A 125 -15.37 14.15 -7.43
CA ASP A 125 -15.87 15.00 -6.34
C ASP A 125 -14.89 16.12 -5.96
N ASP A 126 -14.40 16.83 -6.98
CA ASP A 126 -13.40 17.90 -6.88
C ASP A 126 -12.13 17.48 -6.12
N GLY A 127 -11.73 16.22 -6.27
CA GLY A 127 -10.54 15.65 -5.63
C GLY A 127 -10.82 14.96 -4.29
N ARG A 128 -12.00 15.19 -3.69
CA ARG A 128 -12.39 14.61 -2.39
C ARG A 128 -12.62 13.11 -2.45
N TYR A 129 -12.71 12.51 -3.63
CA TYR A 129 -12.61 11.06 -3.81
C TYR A 129 -11.46 10.76 -4.77
N THR A 130 -10.49 9.97 -4.32
CA THR A 130 -9.30 9.63 -5.12
C THR A 130 -8.96 8.15 -4.96
N VAL A 131 -8.73 7.46 -6.07
CA VAL A 131 -8.19 6.10 -6.05
C VAL A 131 -6.68 6.19 -6.22
N VAL A 132 -5.95 5.85 -5.16
CA VAL A 132 -4.48 5.85 -5.14
C VAL A 132 -3.97 4.43 -5.15
N CYS A 133 -2.78 4.21 -5.72
CA CYS A 133 -2.01 3.00 -5.52
C CYS A 133 -0.63 3.36 -5.00
N VAL A 134 -0.17 2.63 -4.00
CA VAL A 134 1.17 2.74 -3.43
C VAL A 134 1.94 1.47 -3.74
N LEU A 135 3.22 1.61 -4.03
CA LEU A 135 4.16 0.53 -4.27
C LEU A 135 5.32 0.65 -3.27
N GLY A 136 5.84 -0.49 -2.86
CA GLY A 136 6.99 -0.54 -1.98
C GLY A 136 7.71 -1.87 -2.04
N GLU A 137 8.88 -1.89 -1.42
CA GLU A 137 9.68 -3.09 -1.24
C GLU A 137 9.17 -3.85 -0.01
N LEU A 138 8.69 -5.06 -0.23
CA LEU A 138 8.42 -6.03 0.81
C LEU A 138 9.72 -6.79 1.08
N VAL A 139 10.19 -6.74 2.31
CA VAL A 139 11.40 -7.44 2.76
C VAL A 139 10.99 -8.47 3.80
N THR A 140 11.49 -9.69 3.62
CA THR A 140 11.34 -10.80 4.56
C THR A 140 12.73 -11.21 5.02
N ASP A 141 12.91 -11.38 6.31
CA ASP A 141 14.10 -12.04 6.89
C ASP A 141 13.60 -13.22 7.71
N TYR A 142 14.16 -14.40 7.47
CA TYR A 142 14.01 -15.53 8.36
C TYR A 142 15.38 -16.10 8.74
N LYS A 143 15.80 -15.86 9.99
CA LYS A 143 17.09 -16.31 10.54
C LYS A 143 18.29 -15.90 9.67
N GLY A 144 18.30 -14.66 9.18
CA GLY A 144 19.36 -14.09 8.34
C GLY A 144 19.23 -14.40 6.85
N ARG A 145 18.18 -15.12 6.43
CA ARG A 145 17.87 -15.36 5.02
C ARG A 145 16.90 -14.29 4.54
N VAL A 146 17.42 -13.33 3.78
CA VAL A 146 16.64 -12.21 3.25
C VAL A 146 16.09 -12.55 1.88
N ALA A 147 14.82 -12.24 1.66
CA ALA A 147 14.20 -12.18 0.35
C ALA A 147 13.35 -10.91 0.24
N SER A 148 13.35 -10.27 -0.93
CA SER A 148 12.53 -9.10 -1.18
C SER A 148 11.78 -9.17 -2.52
N GLY A 149 10.76 -8.33 -2.63
CA GLY A 149 9.98 -8.17 -3.85
C GLY A 149 9.08 -6.95 -3.77
N GLY A 150 8.59 -6.51 -4.91
CA GLY A 150 7.62 -5.44 -5.01
C GLY A 150 6.23 -5.90 -4.58
N TRP A 151 5.59 -5.11 -3.71
CA TRP A 151 4.19 -5.29 -3.39
C TRP A 151 3.49 -3.93 -3.35
N GLY A 152 2.31 -3.86 -3.96
CA GLY A 152 1.53 -2.65 -4.06
C GLY A 152 0.10 -2.84 -3.57
N ASN A 153 -0.54 -1.74 -3.21
CA ASN A 153 -1.90 -1.71 -2.71
C ASN A 153 -2.64 -0.51 -3.29
N CYS A 154 -3.86 -0.72 -3.78
CA CYS A 154 -4.73 0.35 -4.24
C CYS A 154 -5.88 0.56 -3.25
N LEU A 155 -6.19 1.83 -2.95
CA LEU A 155 -7.24 2.20 -2.02
C LEU A 155 -8.12 3.30 -2.63
N PRO A 156 -9.46 3.16 -2.58
CA PRO A 156 -10.36 4.26 -2.80
C PRO A 156 -10.39 5.11 -1.52
N LEU A 157 -9.92 6.35 -1.58
CA LEU A 157 -9.91 7.26 -0.46
C LEU A 157 -10.91 8.38 -0.66
N ARG A 158 -11.64 8.73 0.41
CA ARG A 158 -12.54 9.87 0.45
C ARG A 158 -12.15 10.81 1.58
N ARG A 159 -12.23 12.11 1.30
CA ARG A 159 -12.11 13.16 2.29
C ARG A 159 -13.40 13.24 3.11
N MET A 160 -13.27 13.02 4.41
CA MET A 160 -14.34 13.09 5.40
C MET A 160 -13.92 14.03 6.53
N GLY A 161 -14.44 15.26 6.50
CA GLY A 161 -13.98 16.33 7.39
C GLY A 161 -12.48 16.58 7.21
N GLU A 162 -11.69 16.39 8.26
CA GLU A 162 -10.24 16.58 8.25
C GLU A 162 -9.42 15.32 7.94
N GLN A 163 -10.08 14.22 7.55
CA GLN A 163 -9.42 12.91 7.39
C GLN A 163 -9.64 12.33 6.00
N TRP A 164 -8.61 11.64 5.49
CA TRP A 164 -8.75 10.70 4.38
C TRP A 164 -9.14 9.34 4.94
N ARG A 165 -10.21 8.75 4.43
CA ARG A 165 -10.74 7.46 4.86
C ARG A 165 -10.91 6.51 3.68
N VAL A 166 -10.86 5.21 3.93
CA VAL A 166 -11.18 4.24 2.87
C VAL A 166 -12.67 4.33 2.57
N ALA A 167 -12.99 4.70 1.34
CA ALA A 167 -14.33 5.04 0.94
C ALA A 167 -15.27 3.83 0.99
N SER A 168 -16.52 4.09 1.32
CA SER A 168 -17.62 3.15 1.19
C SER A 168 -17.83 2.69 -0.27
N GLY A 169 -18.32 1.47 -0.42
CA GLY A 169 -18.53 0.83 -1.73
C GLY A 169 -17.46 -0.22 -2.08
N PRO A 170 -17.31 -0.55 -3.37
CA PRO A 170 -16.42 -1.62 -3.81
C PRO A 170 -14.95 -1.28 -3.53
N ALA A 171 -14.16 -2.31 -3.21
CA ALA A 171 -12.71 -2.17 -3.11
C ALA A 171 -12.11 -1.73 -4.45
N ALA A 172 -10.99 -1.00 -4.41
CA ALA A 172 -10.21 -0.73 -5.61
C ALA A 172 -9.68 -2.04 -6.22
N TRP A 173 -9.46 -2.02 -7.53
CA TRP A 173 -8.83 -3.13 -8.24
C TRP A 173 -7.39 -3.35 -7.75
N VAL A 174 -6.86 -4.57 -7.94
CA VAL A 174 -5.48 -4.93 -7.57
C VAL A 174 -4.47 -3.92 -8.12
N ALA A 175 -3.42 -3.63 -7.35
CA ALA A 175 -2.32 -2.80 -7.81
C ALA A 175 -1.47 -3.57 -8.84
N PRO A 176 -0.95 -2.92 -9.90
CA PRO A 176 0.14 -3.49 -10.67
C PRO A 176 1.33 -3.63 -9.72
N ALA A 177 1.76 -4.86 -9.48
CA ALA A 177 2.94 -5.12 -8.67
C ALA A 177 4.15 -5.20 -9.59
N ALA A 178 5.19 -4.43 -9.26
CA ALA A 178 6.44 -4.36 -10.00
C ALA A 178 7.59 -4.15 -9.00
N TRP A 179 8.82 -4.43 -9.40
CA TRP A 179 10.00 -4.06 -8.64
C TRP A 179 10.08 -2.53 -8.55
N PRO A 180 10.17 -1.95 -7.33
CA PRO A 180 10.27 -0.51 -7.18
C PRO A 180 11.36 0.13 -8.05
N GLY A 181 11.01 1.20 -8.77
CA GLY A 181 11.93 1.92 -9.66
C GLY A 181 12.26 1.21 -10.97
N SER A 182 11.65 0.07 -11.28
CA SER A 182 11.86 -0.64 -12.56
C SER A 182 11.10 0.00 -13.73
N ASP A 183 11.39 -0.47 -14.94
CA ASP A 183 10.69 -0.04 -16.14
C ASP A 183 9.19 -0.37 -16.11
N GLU A 184 8.83 -1.52 -15.55
CA GLU A 184 7.44 -1.95 -15.34
C GLU A 184 6.73 -1.05 -14.33
N ALA A 185 7.41 -0.62 -13.27
CA ALA A 185 6.84 0.32 -12.31
C ALA A 185 6.52 1.67 -12.98
N ILE A 186 7.45 2.21 -13.76
CA ILE A 186 7.23 3.45 -14.52
C ILE A 186 6.13 3.27 -15.57
N ALA A 187 6.13 2.15 -16.30
CA ALA A 187 5.10 1.85 -17.31
C ALA A 187 3.70 1.69 -16.70
N ALA A 188 3.62 1.18 -15.47
CA ALA A 188 2.37 1.10 -14.71
C ALA A 188 1.88 2.48 -14.21
N GLY A 189 2.74 3.50 -14.24
CA GLY A 189 2.42 4.88 -13.87
C GLY A 189 2.90 5.29 -12.47
N TYR A 190 3.73 4.49 -11.80
CA TYR A 190 4.29 4.84 -10.51
C TYR A 190 5.32 5.97 -10.62
N ARG A 191 5.25 6.90 -9.66
CA ARG A 191 6.21 7.98 -9.43
C ARG A 191 6.82 7.83 -8.05
N ASP A 192 8.11 8.10 -7.94
CA ASP A 192 8.80 8.07 -6.64
C ASP A 192 8.13 9.02 -5.64
N ILE A 193 8.14 8.63 -4.38
CA ILE A 193 7.70 9.49 -3.26
C ILE A 193 8.89 9.99 -2.47
N THR A 194 8.78 11.19 -1.92
CA THR A 194 9.73 11.75 -0.96
C THR A 194 9.00 12.19 0.30
N ARG A 195 9.74 12.30 1.41
CA ARG A 195 9.26 12.80 2.70
C ARG A 195 10.21 13.85 3.24
#